data_AF-A0A2D8EWJ8-F1
#
_entry.id   AF-A0A2D8EWJ8-F1
#
_cell.length_a   1.000
_cell.length_b   1.000
_cell.length_c   1.000
_cell.angle_alpha   90.00
_cell.angle_beta   90.00
_cell.angle_gamma   90.00
#
_symmetry.space_group_name_H-M   'P 1'
#
loop_
_entity.id
_entity.type
_entity.pdbx_description
1 polymer ?
#
loop_
_entity_poly.entity_id
_entity_poly.type
_entity_poly.pdbx_seq_one_letter_code
_entity_poly.pdbx_strand_id
1 'polypeptide(L)'
;MAYREQDFRVNSFRDIADRYANTKPIRGTKIIPIGSRTRKFEHIIKVSDTRYDMVLDHSLTTNYYASGKYEVITWEMKKDIEVVTIYNNGFTSVYTFLDNLLPHDLRFYIYGGTGRQYISMNWKPRQDKGYTINWVGKDEGDKDYYLPKDIDKLLQFARKNSKWQHIGTEYVFRHAMTQVNKDAKAEIKPYADKFYEWITTVYAMLPCNDWQYTRKMASELDTYMRENGIQSVPYSEQVKLEIEQYKNIMRDEKHPMRLHLAVLWLRTSNLYDYHDGAKTIKDQAEASRVRGHWNRWINKTLGLTKNIHEAGAEEVK
;
A
#
# COMPACT_ATOMS: atom_id res chain seq x y z
N MET A 1 -4.49 13.11 19.73
CA MET A 1 -3.38 13.68 18.95
C MET A 1 -3.58 15.20 18.95
N ALA A 2 -3.21 15.85 20.06
CA ALA A 2 -3.47 17.28 20.29
C ALA A 2 -2.25 18.13 19.92
N TYR A 3 -2.53 19.29 19.33
CA TYR A 3 -1.64 20.41 18.92
C TYR A 3 -0.85 20.24 17.61
N ARG A 4 -1.54 20.59 16.50
CA ARG A 4 -1.01 20.87 15.14
C ARG A 4 -1.33 22.32 14.74
N GLU A 5 -0.90 23.31 15.53
CA GLU A 5 -1.26 24.72 15.31
C GLU A 5 -0.08 25.64 14.99
N GLN A 6 1.13 25.09 14.77
CA GLN A 6 2.29 25.91 14.44
C GLN A 6 2.80 25.52 13.06
N ASP A 7 2.43 26.34 12.07
CA ASP A 7 3.03 26.33 10.75
C ASP A 7 4.48 26.82 10.88
N PHE A 8 5.42 25.90 10.75
CA PHE A 8 6.85 26.18 10.80
C PHE A 8 7.46 26.18 9.40
N ARG A 9 6.66 26.36 8.34
CA ARG A 9 7.19 26.28 6.98
C ARG A 9 8.31 27.29 6.78
N VAL A 10 9.25 26.89 5.93
CA VAL A 10 10.43 27.67 5.59
C VAL A 10 10.32 27.95 4.11
N ASN A 11 10.29 29.22 3.71
CA ASN A 11 10.07 29.56 2.31
C ASN A 11 11.34 29.61 1.50
N SER A 12 12.49 29.91 2.09
CA SER A 12 13.74 30.12 1.35
C SER A 12 14.95 29.56 2.08
N PHE A 13 16.06 29.43 1.36
CA PHE A 13 17.33 29.10 1.98
C PHE A 13 17.73 30.17 3.02
N ARG A 14 17.42 31.44 2.73
CA ARG A 14 17.64 32.52 3.68
C ARG A 14 16.80 32.32 4.95
N ASP A 15 15.56 31.90 4.82
CA ASP A 15 14.68 31.67 5.97
C ASP A 15 15.22 30.57 6.90
N ILE A 16 15.77 29.47 6.34
CA ILE A 16 16.37 28.43 7.19
C ILE A 16 17.67 28.92 7.84
N ALA A 17 18.49 29.68 7.11
CA ALA A 17 19.71 30.26 7.65
C ALA A 17 19.42 31.25 8.79
N ASP A 18 18.44 32.13 8.58
CA ASP A 18 17.96 33.10 9.57
C ASP A 18 17.33 32.39 10.77
N ARG A 19 16.54 31.33 10.55
CA ARG A 19 15.98 30.53 11.64
C ARG A 19 17.09 29.86 12.46
N TYR A 20 18.09 29.27 11.81
CA TYR A 20 19.21 28.64 12.50
C TYR A 20 20.01 29.66 13.35
N ALA A 21 20.33 30.81 12.78
CA ALA A 21 21.11 31.86 13.46
C ALA A 21 20.37 32.46 14.67
N ASN A 22 19.04 32.61 14.58
CA ASN A 22 18.24 33.27 15.61
C ASN A 22 17.64 32.31 16.65
N THR A 23 17.67 31.00 16.40
CA THR A 23 17.13 30.01 17.35
C THR A 23 18.16 29.64 18.40
N LYS A 24 17.85 29.88 19.67
CA LYS A 24 18.73 29.48 20.78
C LYS A 24 18.81 27.96 20.89
N PRO A 25 20.00 27.38 21.10
CA PRO A 25 20.14 25.95 21.37
C PRO A 25 19.32 25.49 22.59
N ILE A 26 18.99 24.20 22.64
CA ILE A 26 18.40 23.59 23.84
C ILE A 26 19.41 23.64 24.98
N ARG A 27 18.96 24.00 26.19
CA ARG A 27 19.82 24.20 27.36
C ARG A 27 20.67 22.95 27.61
N GLY A 28 21.98 23.13 27.72
CA GLY A 28 22.93 22.04 27.94
C GLY A 28 23.29 21.25 26.67
N THR A 29 22.89 21.70 25.49
CA THR A 29 23.19 21.04 24.21
C THR A 29 23.59 22.06 23.13
N LYS A 30 24.04 21.58 21.98
CA LYS A 30 24.27 22.38 20.76
C LYS A 30 23.13 22.24 19.74
N ILE A 31 22.02 21.60 20.12
CA ILE A 31 20.93 21.26 19.21
C ILE A 31 20.05 22.49 18.99
N ILE A 32 19.84 22.84 17.72
CA ILE A 32 18.95 23.93 17.28
C ILE A 32 17.59 23.33 16.86
N PRO A 33 16.54 23.40 17.71
CA PRO A 33 15.24 22.80 17.38
C PRO A 33 14.58 23.56 16.22
N ILE A 34 13.82 22.87 15.38
CA ILE A 34 13.10 23.50 14.26
C ILE A 34 11.86 24.25 14.75
N GLY A 35 11.16 23.68 15.72
CA GLY A 35 9.95 24.23 16.32
C GLY A 35 10.07 24.31 17.84
N SER A 36 9.13 23.69 18.55
CA SER A 36 9.17 23.66 20.02
C SER A 36 10.48 23.06 20.56
N ARG A 37 11.06 23.70 21.58
CA ARG A 37 12.26 23.22 22.30
C ARG A 37 12.06 21.85 22.96
N THR A 38 10.82 21.42 23.18
CA THR A 38 10.51 20.07 23.68
C THR A 38 10.70 18.98 22.62
N ARG A 39 10.74 19.35 21.34
CA ARG A 39 10.92 18.43 20.20
C ARG A 39 12.38 18.43 19.72
N LYS A 40 13.30 18.13 20.64
CA LYS A 40 14.75 18.09 20.35
C LYS A 40 15.17 17.11 19.24
N PHE A 41 14.33 16.10 19.00
CA PHE A 41 14.50 15.14 17.91
C PHE A 41 14.14 15.72 16.53
N GLU A 42 13.55 16.91 16.45
CA GLU A 42 13.33 17.66 15.20
C GLU A 42 14.22 18.90 15.21
N HIS A 43 15.33 18.88 14.50
CA HIS A 43 16.33 19.94 14.60
C HIS A 43 17.02 20.26 13.28
N ILE A 44 17.66 21.43 13.24
CA ILE A 44 18.40 21.94 12.09
C ILE A 44 19.88 21.67 12.32
N ILE A 45 20.56 21.14 11.31
CA ILE A 45 22.01 20.99 11.25
C ILE A 45 22.54 21.92 10.16
N LYS A 46 23.43 22.85 10.51
CA LYS A 46 24.22 23.60 9.54
C LYS A 46 25.36 22.71 9.07
N VAL A 47 25.33 22.27 7.82
CA VAL A 47 26.38 21.44 7.20
C VAL A 47 27.47 22.31 6.59
N SER A 48 27.07 23.40 5.94
CA SER A 48 27.97 24.43 5.40
C SER A 48 27.24 25.79 5.36
N ASP A 49 27.92 26.84 4.88
CA ASP A 49 27.25 28.13 4.63
C ASP A 49 26.21 28.06 3.50
N THR A 50 26.26 27.00 2.69
CA THR A 50 25.36 26.76 1.56
C THR A 50 24.46 25.55 1.78
N ARG A 51 24.46 24.91 2.95
CA ARG A 51 23.64 23.71 3.20
C ARG A 51 23.16 23.59 4.64
N TYR A 52 21.86 23.35 4.78
CA TYR A 52 21.18 23.06 6.03
C TYR A 52 20.35 21.79 5.90
N ASP A 53 20.49 20.88 6.86
CA ASP A 53 19.72 19.65 6.93
C ASP A 53 18.70 19.75 8.06
N MET A 54 17.44 19.46 7.76
CA MET A 54 16.35 19.35 8.72
C MET A 54 16.13 17.86 9.00
N VAL A 55 16.37 17.46 10.24
CA VAL A 55 16.52 16.05 10.59
C VAL A 55 15.50 15.59 11.62
N LEU A 56 15.17 14.31 11.54
CA LEU A 56 14.54 13.53 12.60
C LEU A 56 15.59 12.64 13.27
N ASP A 57 15.95 12.97 14.51
CA ASP A 57 16.87 12.21 15.33
C ASP A 57 16.14 11.43 16.41
N HIS A 58 15.73 10.22 16.05
CA HIS A 58 14.99 9.34 16.93
C HIS A 58 15.81 8.87 18.14
N SER A 59 17.15 8.92 18.07
CA SER A 59 18.02 8.63 19.23
C SER A 59 17.82 9.63 20.39
N LEU A 60 17.28 10.81 20.11
CA LEU A 60 16.95 11.83 21.10
C LEU A 60 15.53 11.69 21.65
N THR A 61 14.77 10.69 21.20
CA THR A 61 13.43 10.41 21.72
C THR A 61 13.50 9.44 22.90
N THR A 62 12.47 9.44 23.75
CA THR A 62 12.32 8.44 24.81
C THR A 62 11.77 7.10 24.29
N ASN A 63 11.58 6.96 22.97
CA ASN A 63 10.90 5.82 22.38
C ASN A 63 11.92 4.76 21.96
N TYR A 64 11.94 3.63 22.67
CA TYR A 64 12.93 2.56 22.50
C TYR A 64 12.88 1.86 21.12
N TYR A 65 11.76 2.00 20.39
CA TYR A 65 11.52 1.29 19.13
C TYR A 65 12.00 2.04 17.87
N ALA A 66 12.50 3.27 18.01
CA ALA A 66 13.02 4.04 16.88
C ALA A 66 14.44 4.51 17.23
N SER A 67 15.43 3.99 16.51
CA SER A 67 16.82 4.44 16.60
C SER A 67 17.25 5.05 15.27
N GLY A 68 18.20 5.97 15.32
CA GLY A 68 18.78 6.58 14.13
C GLY A 68 18.41 8.04 13.96
N LYS A 69 19.22 8.69 13.11
CA LYS A 69 19.06 10.06 12.67
C LYS A 69 18.89 10.05 11.16
N TYR A 70 17.88 10.76 10.69
CA TYR A 70 17.52 10.79 9.28
C TYR A 70 17.34 12.22 8.83
N GLU A 71 17.99 12.58 7.72
CA GLU A 71 17.66 13.76 6.95
C GLU A 71 16.26 13.58 6.36
N VAL A 72 15.41 14.61 6.48
CA VAL A 72 14.05 14.60 5.92
C VAL A 72 13.90 15.69 4.87
N ILE A 73 14.44 16.87 5.13
CA ILE A 73 14.50 17.97 4.17
C ILE A 73 15.91 18.56 4.20
N THR A 74 16.59 18.57 3.06
CA THR A 74 17.86 19.27 2.88
C THR A 74 17.65 20.51 2.03
N TRP A 75 18.13 21.65 2.51
CA TRP A 75 18.21 22.90 1.77
C TRP A 75 19.65 23.15 1.36
N GLU A 76 19.89 23.38 0.07
CA GLU A 76 21.21 23.63 -0.48
C GLU A 76 21.18 24.80 -1.48
N MET A 77 22.12 25.74 -1.36
CA MET A 77 22.40 26.76 -2.37
C MET A 77 23.44 26.25 -3.36
N LYS A 78 23.04 26.08 -4.61
CA LYS A 78 23.93 25.79 -5.74
C LYS A 78 24.05 27.04 -6.60
N LYS A 79 25.08 27.86 -6.33
CA LYS A 79 25.22 29.22 -6.89
C LYS A 79 24.00 30.07 -6.48
N ASP A 80 23.19 30.51 -7.45
CA ASP A 80 21.97 31.29 -7.23
C ASP A 80 20.68 30.45 -7.29
N ILE A 81 20.82 29.12 -7.19
CA ILE A 81 19.69 28.18 -7.25
C ILE A 81 19.52 27.52 -5.89
N GLU A 82 18.32 27.62 -5.34
CA GLU A 82 17.93 26.87 -4.15
C GLU A 82 17.52 25.47 -4.55
N VAL A 83 18.05 24.46 -3.88
CA VAL A 83 17.68 23.06 -4.07
C VAL A 83 17.13 22.52 -2.76
N VAL A 84 15.95 21.92 -2.83
CA VAL A 84 15.34 21.18 -1.73
C VAL A 84 15.33 19.70 -2.09
N THR A 85 15.93 18.89 -1.22
CA THR A 85 15.87 17.43 -1.31
C THR A 85 14.97 16.90 -0.21
N ILE A 86 14.02 16.04 -0.59
CA ILE A 86 13.01 15.47 0.31
C ILE A 86 13.24 13.97 0.41
N TYR A 87 13.38 13.49 1.63
CA TYR A 87 13.60 12.09 1.98
C TYR A 87 12.38 11.53 2.69
N ASN A 88 12.17 10.22 2.58
CA ASN A 88 11.07 9.55 3.24
C ASN A 88 11.42 8.14 3.66
N ASN A 89 11.47 7.89 4.96
CA ASN A 89 11.71 6.57 5.54
C ASN A 89 10.40 5.80 5.87
N GLY A 90 9.23 6.35 5.53
CA GLY A 90 7.93 5.72 5.76
C GLY A 90 7.39 5.82 7.20
N PHE A 91 8.13 6.41 8.14
CA PHE A 91 7.62 6.64 9.50
C PHE A 91 6.56 7.76 9.53
N THR A 92 5.56 7.59 10.39
CA THR A 92 4.47 8.57 10.53
C THR A 92 4.93 9.92 11.10
N SER A 93 6.06 9.96 11.81
CA SER A 93 6.71 11.19 12.26
C SER A 93 7.12 12.07 11.09
N VAL A 94 7.60 11.48 9.99
CA VAL A 94 7.96 12.20 8.75
C VAL A 94 6.75 12.94 8.17
N TYR A 95 5.54 12.41 8.30
CA TYR A 95 4.35 13.01 7.68
C TYR A 95 4.06 14.38 8.26
N THR A 96 4.11 14.48 9.59
CA THR A 96 3.89 15.75 10.28
C THR A 96 5.09 16.68 10.10
N PHE A 97 6.30 16.12 9.97
CA PHE A 97 7.50 16.90 9.67
C PHE A 97 7.40 17.58 8.29
N LEU A 98 7.10 16.81 7.24
CA LEU A 98 6.96 17.31 5.88
C LEU A 98 5.81 18.32 5.74
N ASP A 99 4.65 18.03 6.34
CA ASP A 99 3.48 18.92 6.26
C ASP A 99 3.75 20.34 6.82
N ASN A 100 4.62 20.43 7.84
CA ASN A 100 4.94 21.67 8.53
C ASN A 100 6.22 22.36 8.06
N LEU A 101 7.10 21.71 7.29
CA LEU A 101 8.46 22.21 7.05
C LEU A 101 8.86 22.30 5.58
N LEU A 102 8.02 21.77 4.68
CA LEU A 102 8.22 21.98 3.26
C LEU A 102 8.08 23.47 2.87
N PRO A 103 8.72 23.89 1.75
CA PRO A 103 8.44 25.19 1.14
C PRO A 103 6.94 25.43 0.97
N HIS A 104 6.44 26.67 1.07
CA HIS A 104 4.99 26.91 0.99
C HIS A 104 4.36 26.41 -0.30
N ASP A 105 5.06 26.52 -1.44
CA ASP A 105 4.55 26.06 -2.73
C ASP A 105 4.62 24.54 -2.91
N LEU A 106 5.26 23.81 -1.98
CA LEU A 106 5.28 22.37 -1.95
C LEU A 106 4.34 21.85 -0.86
N ARG A 107 3.63 20.76 -1.16
CA ARG A 107 2.74 20.13 -0.20
C ARG A 107 2.92 18.63 -0.17
N PHE A 108 3.17 18.11 1.03
CA PHE A 108 3.04 16.70 1.31
C PHE A 108 1.57 16.32 1.47
N TYR A 109 1.15 15.22 0.85
CA TYR A 109 -0.16 14.63 1.13
C TYR A 109 -0.13 13.10 1.00
N ILE A 110 -1.12 12.47 1.64
CA ILE A 110 -1.33 11.02 1.59
C ILE A 110 -2.61 10.75 0.81
N TYR A 111 -2.53 9.93 -0.21
CA TYR A 111 -3.69 9.45 -0.96
C TYR A 111 -4.46 8.43 -0.10
N GLY A 112 -5.62 8.84 0.43
CA GLY A 112 -6.37 8.12 1.47
C GLY A 112 -6.74 6.68 1.12
N GLY A 113 -7.00 6.37 -0.16
CA GLY A 113 -7.38 5.02 -0.58
C GLY A 113 -6.23 4.00 -0.59
N THR A 114 -4.97 4.46 -0.63
CA THR A 114 -3.81 3.57 -0.78
C THR A 114 -2.68 3.83 0.21
N GLY A 115 -2.77 4.89 1.03
CA GLY A 115 -1.69 5.32 1.92
C GLY A 115 -0.40 5.72 1.18
N ARG A 116 -0.50 6.04 -0.11
CA ARG A 116 0.63 6.48 -0.96
C ARG A 116 0.91 7.95 -0.71
N GLN A 117 2.17 8.34 -0.76
CA GLN A 117 2.64 9.68 -0.39
C GLN A 117 3.09 10.43 -1.62
N TYR A 118 2.82 11.73 -1.63
CA TYR A 118 3.10 12.58 -2.76
C TYR A 118 3.56 13.96 -2.30
N ILE A 119 4.37 14.60 -3.15
CA ILE A 119 4.67 16.03 -3.10
C ILE A 119 3.96 16.70 -4.27
N SER A 120 3.05 17.62 -3.97
CA SER A 120 2.39 18.46 -4.95
C SER A 120 3.16 19.77 -5.09
N MET A 121 3.37 20.23 -6.33
CA MET A 121 3.93 21.56 -6.62
C MET A 121 2.83 22.61 -6.79
N ASN A 122 3.18 23.88 -6.57
CA ASN A 122 2.32 25.05 -6.74
C ASN A 122 1.06 25.04 -5.85
N TRP A 123 1.14 24.37 -4.69
CA TRP A 123 0.05 24.36 -3.75
C TRP A 123 -0.23 25.78 -3.23
N LYS A 124 -1.40 26.31 -3.55
CA LYS A 124 -1.91 27.54 -2.95
C LYS A 124 -2.69 27.19 -1.68
N PRO A 125 -2.31 27.69 -0.49
CA PRO A 125 -3.17 27.58 0.68
C PRO A 125 -4.50 28.28 0.35
N ARG A 126 -5.60 27.53 0.32
CA ARG A 126 -6.94 28.12 0.21
C ARG A 126 -7.15 28.98 1.47
N GLN A 127 -7.37 30.27 1.27
CA GLN A 127 -7.99 31.10 2.31
C GLN A 127 -9.37 30.51 2.62
N ASP A 128 -9.53 30.10 3.88
CA ASP A 128 -10.77 29.86 4.59
C ASP A 128 -11.71 28.71 4.17
N LYS A 129 -12.04 27.94 5.23
CA LYS A 129 -13.18 27.05 5.43
C LYS A 129 -13.10 25.63 4.85
N GLY A 130 -12.83 24.71 5.78
CA GLY A 130 -13.35 23.34 5.74
C GLY A 130 -12.41 22.37 5.02
N TYR A 131 -11.90 21.40 5.78
CA TYR A 131 -11.21 20.22 5.29
C TYR A 131 -12.05 19.47 4.25
N THR A 132 -11.95 19.89 2.98
CA THR A 132 -12.33 19.09 1.82
C THR A 132 -11.25 19.28 0.78
N ILE A 133 -10.43 18.24 0.61
CA ILE A 133 -9.59 18.06 -0.57
C ILE A 133 -10.57 17.77 -1.72
N ASN A 134 -11.19 18.81 -2.25
CA ASN A 134 -11.89 18.69 -3.52
C ASN A 134 -10.81 18.59 -4.59
N TRP A 135 -10.81 17.45 -5.29
CA TRP A 135 -10.11 17.17 -6.55
C TRP A 135 -10.62 18.12 -7.66
N VAL A 136 -10.45 19.42 -7.49
CA VAL A 136 -10.86 20.41 -8.49
C VAL A 136 -9.68 20.68 -9.40
N GLY A 137 -9.80 20.23 -10.65
CA GLY A 137 -9.10 20.75 -11.82
C GLY A 137 -7.58 20.83 -11.72
N LYS A 138 -6.89 19.87 -12.35
CA LYS A 138 -5.49 20.05 -12.74
C LYS A 138 -5.42 21.21 -13.72
N ASP A 139 -5.07 22.40 -13.26
CA ASP A 139 -4.39 23.36 -14.12
C ASP A 139 -3.02 22.73 -14.47
N GLU A 140 -2.52 22.98 -15.68
CA GLU A 140 -1.30 22.37 -16.24
C GLU A 140 0.00 22.61 -15.42
N GLY A 141 -0.08 23.33 -14.29
CA GLY A 141 1.01 23.57 -13.35
C GLY A 141 1.06 22.69 -12.10
N ASP A 142 0.03 21.90 -11.80
CA ASP A 142 -0.08 21.11 -10.56
C ASP A 142 0.26 19.63 -10.82
N LYS A 143 1.57 19.34 -10.88
CA LYS A 143 2.07 17.95 -10.96
C LYS A 143 2.32 17.40 -9.56
N ASP A 144 1.81 16.20 -9.32
CA ASP A 144 2.09 15.42 -8.12
C ASP A 144 3.21 14.41 -8.37
N TYR A 145 4.18 14.40 -7.48
CA TYR A 145 5.34 13.50 -7.52
C TYR A 145 5.19 12.45 -6.45
N TYR A 146 5.19 11.17 -6.86
CA TYR A 146 5.17 10.07 -5.91
C TYR A 146 6.44 10.09 -5.07
N LEU A 147 6.27 10.06 -3.74
CA LEU A 147 7.34 10.01 -2.76
C LEU A 147 7.37 8.60 -2.16
N PRO A 148 8.28 7.71 -2.62
CA PRO A 148 8.41 6.36 -2.09
C PRO A 148 8.72 6.36 -0.59
N LYS A 149 8.32 5.30 0.12
CA LYS A 149 8.70 5.07 1.53
C LYS A 149 10.07 4.41 1.59
N ASP A 150 11.05 5.04 0.98
CA ASP A 150 12.40 4.53 0.79
C ASP A 150 13.36 5.73 0.80
N ILE A 151 14.29 5.74 1.76
CA ILE A 151 15.17 6.89 2.00
C ILE A 151 16.15 7.12 0.82
N ASP A 152 16.46 6.06 0.09
CA ASP A 152 17.33 6.13 -1.08
C ASP A 152 16.59 6.70 -2.31
N LYS A 153 15.24 6.74 -2.26
CA LYS A 153 14.38 7.28 -3.32
C LYS A 153 13.85 8.67 -2.98
N LEU A 154 14.79 9.61 -2.95
CA LEU A 154 14.56 11.02 -2.68
C LEU A 154 13.93 11.77 -3.86
N LEU A 155 13.23 12.87 -3.56
CA LEU A 155 12.78 13.83 -4.57
C LEU A 155 13.60 15.12 -4.47
N GLN A 156 13.92 15.75 -5.60
CA GLN A 156 14.65 17.02 -5.63
C GLN A 156 13.90 18.08 -6.42
N PHE A 157 13.83 19.27 -5.84
CA PHE A 157 13.21 20.43 -6.44
C PHE A 157 14.21 21.59 -6.41
N ALA A 158 14.33 22.30 -7.53
CA ALA A 158 15.10 23.52 -7.62
C ALA A 158 14.17 24.73 -7.73
N ARG A 159 14.55 25.84 -7.13
CA ARG A 159 13.88 27.13 -7.30
C ARG A 159 14.82 28.16 -7.88
N LYS A 160 14.35 28.78 -8.95
CA LYS A 160 14.94 29.99 -9.55
C LYS A 160 13.82 30.96 -9.89
N ASN A 161 13.99 32.25 -9.59
CA ASN A 161 12.99 33.29 -9.85
C ASN A 161 11.60 32.96 -9.27
N SER A 162 11.56 32.46 -8.03
CA SER A 162 10.34 32.13 -7.30
C SER A 162 9.47 31.01 -7.88
N LYS A 163 9.99 30.17 -8.79
CA LYS A 163 9.28 28.99 -9.32
C LYS A 163 10.03 27.70 -9.02
N TRP A 164 9.32 26.73 -8.43
CA TRP A 164 9.84 25.39 -8.20
C TRP A 164 9.76 24.55 -9.48
N GLN A 165 10.80 23.76 -9.69
CA GLN A 165 10.88 22.76 -10.75
C GLN A 165 11.44 21.49 -10.13
N HIS A 166 10.84 20.34 -10.45
CA HIS A 166 11.44 19.06 -10.12
C HIS A 166 12.67 18.83 -11.02
N ILE A 167 13.78 18.41 -10.41
CA ILE A 167 15.08 18.21 -11.08
C ILE A 167 15.70 16.85 -10.78
N GLY A 168 15.05 16.04 -9.94
CA GLY A 168 15.54 14.74 -9.51
C GLY A 168 14.92 13.59 -10.30
N THR A 169 15.05 12.38 -9.76
CA THR A 169 14.38 11.19 -10.28
C THR A 169 12.87 11.27 -10.02
N GLU A 170 12.07 10.90 -11.01
CA GLU A 170 10.64 10.66 -10.85
C GLU A 170 10.39 9.18 -10.57
N TYR A 171 9.43 8.90 -9.68
CA TYR A 171 9.05 7.52 -9.37
C TYR A 171 7.58 7.27 -9.71
N VAL A 172 7.28 6.03 -10.07
CA VAL A 172 5.92 5.51 -10.21
C VAL A 172 5.76 4.26 -9.36
N PHE A 173 4.58 4.11 -8.76
CA PHE A 173 4.25 2.88 -8.04
C PHE A 173 3.75 1.83 -9.04
N ARG A 174 4.43 0.68 -9.11
CA ARG A 174 3.95 -0.48 -9.87
C ARG A 174 3.34 -1.52 -8.95
N HIS A 175 2.12 -1.94 -9.28
CA HIS A 175 1.46 -3.04 -8.60
C HIS A 175 2.16 -4.35 -8.94
N ALA A 176 2.29 -5.23 -7.93
CA ALA A 176 2.70 -6.61 -8.16
C ALA A 176 1.75 -7.24 -9.19
N MET A 177 2.32 -7.75 -10.29
CA MET A 177 1.54 -8.48 -11.29
C MET A 177 1.53 -9.96 -10.93
N THR A 178 0.34 -10.55 -11.01
CA THR A 178 0.13 -11.98 -10.76
C THR A 178 0.01 -12.73 -12.08
N GLN A 179 0.83 -13.76 -12.27
CA GLN A 179 0.80 -14.65 -13.43
C GLN A 179 0.42 -16.07 -13.01
N VAL A 180 -0.26 -16.81 -13.89
CA VAL A 180 -0.52 -18.24 -13.67
C VAL A 180 0.79 -19.04 -13.72
N ASN A 181 1.02 -19.88 -12.72
CA ASN A 181 2.07 -20.89 -12.74
C ASN A 181 1.63 -22.05 -13.63
N LYS A 182 2.14 -22.09 -14.87
CA LYS A 182 1.73 -23.06 -15.89
C LYS A 182 2.07 -24.50 -15.50
N ASP A 183 3.23 -24.71 -14.86
CA ASP A 183 3.72 -26.06 -14.53
C ASP A 183 2.88 -26.67 -13.40
N ALA A 184 2.70 -25.92 -12.30
CA ALA A 184 1.83 -26.35 -11.21
C ALA A 184 0.36 -26.53 -11.66
N LYS A 185 -0.09 -25.70 -12.61
CA LYS A 185 -1.43 -25.83 -13.18
C LYS A 185 -1.55 -27.07 -14.05
N ALA A 186 -0.53 -27.45 -14.82
CA ALA A 186 -0.57 -28.62 -15.69
C ALA A 186 -0.80 -29.91 -14.89
N GLU A 187 -0.18 -30.05 -13.72
CA GLU A 187 -0.33 -31.22 -12.85
C GLU A 187 -1.77 -31.42 -12.36
N ILE A 188 -2.42 -30.34 -11.91
CA ILE A 188 -3.75 -30.44 -11.29
C ILE A 188 -4.91 -30.30 -12.28
N LYS A 189 -4.64 -29.79 -13.50
CA LYS A 189 -5.67 -29.47 -14.51
C LYS A 189 -6.61 -30.63 -14.83
N PRO A 190 -6.14 -31.89 -15.05
CA PRO A 190 -7.06 -32.99 -15.36
C PRO A 190 -8.09 -33.23 -14.25
N TYR A 191 -7.66 -33.15 -13.00
CA TYR A 191 -8.52 -33.33 -11.83
C TYR A 191 -9.50 -32.16 -11.65
N ALA A 192 -9.00 -30.93 -11.82
CA ALA A 192 -9.81 -29.73 -11.75
C ALA A 192 -10.88 -29.68 -12.86
N ASP A 193 -10.56 -30.15 -14.07
CA ASP A 193 -11.53 -30.21 -15.16
C ASP A 193 -12.62 -31.26 -14.91
N LYS A 194 -12.25 -32.45 -14.44
CA LYS A 194 -13.23 -33.46 -13.99
C LYS A 194 -14.09 -32.97 -12.83
N PHE A 195 -13.49 -32.27 -11.87
CA PHE A 195 -14.22 -31.66 -10.76
C PHE A 195 -15.24 -30.66 -11.29
N TYR A 196 -14.82 -29.77 -12.20
CA TYR A 196 -15.68 -28.78 -12.83
C TYR A 196 -16.85 -29.43 -13.57
N GLU A 197 -16.59 -30.42 -14.41
CA GLU A 197 -17.62 -31.16 -15.14
C GLU A 197 -18.64 -31.79 -14.20
N TRP A 198 -18.18 -32.50 -13.18
CA TRP A 198 -19.04 -33.10 -12.15
C TRP A 198 -19.91 -32.04 -11.46
N ILE A 199 -19.31 -30.96 -10.94
CA ILE A 199 -20.10 -29.96 -10.21
C ILE A 199 -21.08 -29.23 -11.13
N THR A 200 -20.72 -28.94 -12.38
CA THR A 200 -21.65 -28.34 -13.36
C THR A 200 -22.75 -29.29 -13.82
N THR A 201 -22.62 -30.59 -13.57
CA THR A 201 -23.68 -31.58 -13.83
C THR A 201 -24.66 -31.65 -12.68
N VAL A 202 -24.17 -31.58 -11.43
CA VAL A 202 -25.01 -31.78 -10.23
C VAL A 202 -25.46 -30.49 -9.57
N TYR A 203 -24.94 -29.32 -9.97
CA TYR A 203 -25.14 -28.07 -9.22
C TYR A 203 -26.60 -27.80 -8.94
N ALA A 204 -27.50 -27.96 -9.92
CA ALA A 204 -28.93 -27.65 -9.79
C ALA A 204 -29.69 -28.51 -8.76
N MET A 205 -29.10 -29.62 -8.32
CA MET A 205 -29.69 -30.50 -7.31
C MET A 205 -29.30 -30.09 -5.87
N LEU A 206 -28.34 -29.18 -5.71
CA LEU A 206 -27.79 -28.80 -4.41
C LEU A 206 -28.54 -27.59 -3.83
N PRO A 207 -28.94 -27.60 -2.54
CA PRO A 207 -29.63 -26.45 -1.94
C PRO A 207 -28.66 -25.33 -1.55
N CYS A 208 -27.89 -24.80 -2.52
CA CYS A 208 -26.88 -23.76 -2.27
C CYS A 208 -27.48 -22.37 -1.97
N ASN A 209 -28.78 -22.17 -2.13
CA ASN A 209 -29.52 -20.99 -1.64
C ASN A 209 -29.90 -21.11 -0.15
N ASP A 210 -29.86 -22.31 0.42
CA ASP A 210 -30.05 -22.50 1.87
C ASP A 210 -28.75 -22.14 2.61
N TRP A 211 -28.83 -21.08 3.40
CA TRP A 211 -27.73 -20.62 4.24
C TRP A 211 -27.31 -21.66 5.29
N GLN A 212 -28.26 -22.42 5.86
CA GLN A 212 -27.94 -23.45 6.86
C GLN A 212 -27.16 -24.60 6.22
N TYR A 213 -27.59 -25.05 5.05
CA TYR A 213 -26.87 -26.07 4.28
C TYR A 213 -25.46 -25.62 3.91
N THR A 214 -25.31 -24.44 3.32
CA THR A 214 -23.99 -23.93 2.91
C THR A 214 -23.07 -23.66 4.09
N ARG A 215 -23.61 -23.17 5.22
CA ARG A 215 -22.86 -22.99 6.47
C ARG A 215 -22.41 -24.32 7.05
N LYS A 216 -23.26 -25.35 7.04
CA LYS A 216 -22.91 -26.69 7.49
C LYS A 216 -21.76 -27.28 6.65
N MET A 217 -21.86 -27.21 5.32
CA MET A 217 -20.79 -27.66 4.43
C MET A 217 -19.47 -26.92 4.67
N ALA A 218 -19.51 -25.61 4.86
CA ALA A 218 -18.31 -24.84 5.19
C ALA A 218 -17.72 -25.23 6.55
N SER A 219 -18.57 -25.47 7.56
CA SER A 219 -18.15 -25.85 8.90
C SER A 219 -17.52 -27.26 8.94
N GLU A 220 -18.08 -28.22 8.24
CA GLU A 220 -17.53 -29.59 8.18
C GLU A 220 -16.18 -29.60 7.44
N LEU A 221 -16.03 -28.79 6.40
CA LEU A 221 -14.75 -28.60 5.72
C LEU A 221 -13.71 -27.96 6.66
N ASP A 222 -14.08 -26.92 7.41
CA ASP A 222 -13.19 -26.29 8.40
C ASP A 222 -12.76 -27.27 9.49
N THR A 223 -13.68 -28.08 10.01
CA THR A 223 -13.36 -29.14 10.97
C THR A 223 -12.36 -30.15 10.38
N TYR A 224 -12.61 -30.66 9.18
CA TYR A 224 -11.68 -31.55 8.49
C TYR A 224 -10.29 -30.91 8.33
N MET A 225 -10.22 -29.64 7.93
CA MET A 225 -8.96 -28.93 7.78
C MET A 225 -8.18 -28.86 9.10
N ARG A 226 -8.85 -28.53 10.21
CA ARG A 226 -8.23 -28.49 11.55
C ARG A 226 -7.72 -29.85 11.98
N GLU A 227 -8.52 -30.90 11.79
CA GLU A 227 -8.14 -32.29 12.10
C GLU A 227 -6.95 -32.78 11.25
N ASN A 228 -6.74 -32.18 10.07
CA ASN A 228 -5.64 -32.51 9.16
C ASN A 228 -4.47 -31.51 9.23
N GLY A 229 -4.23 -30.95 10.42
CA GLY A 229 -2.98 -30.26 10.76
C GLY A 229 -2.96 -28.75 10.55
N ILE A 230 -4.09 -28.11 10.27
CA ILE A 230 -4.18 -26.65 10.13
C ILE A 230 -4.40 -25.95 11.50
N GLN A 231 -4.58 -26.71 12.57
CA GLN A 231 -4.77 -26.15 13.91
C GLN A 231 -3.46 -25.61 14.51
N SER A 232 -3.48 -24.36 14.98
CA SER A 232 -2.40 -23.73 15.76
C SER A 232 -1.06 -23.56 15.04
N VAL A 233 -1.05 -23.50 13.71
CA VAL A 233 0.15 -23.20 12.90
C VAL A 233 0.25 -21.71 12.55
N PRO A 234 1.45 -21.16 12.30
CA PRO A 234 1.61 -19.82 11.76
C PRO A 234 0.82 -19.60 10.47
N TYR A 235 0.28 -18.39 10.26
CA TYR A 235 -0.57 -18.08 9.10
C TYR A 235 0.05 -18.42 7.74
N SER A 236 1.35 -18.21 7.58
CA SER A 236 2.07 -18.53 6.33
C SER A 236 2.17 -20.03 6.05
N GLU A 237 2.16 -20.85 7.09
CA GLU A 237 2.17 -22.31 7.00
C GLU A 237 0.76 -22.86 6.78
N GLN A 238 -0.24 -22.28 7.47
CA GLN A 238 -1.65 -22.56 7.26
C GLN A 238 -2.03 -22.47 5.77
N VAL A 239 -1.66 -21.38 5.09
CA VAL A 239 -2.02 -21.18 3.67
C VAL A 239 -1.46 -22.29 2.78
N LYS A 240 -0.23 -22.75 3.04
CA LYS A 240 0.39 -23.82 2.25
C LYS A 240 -0.32 -25.16 2.49
N LEU A 241 -0.62 -25.47 3.75
CA LEU A 241 -1.33 -26.69 4.12
C LEU A 241 -2.75 -26.72 3.54
N GLU A 242 -3.49 -25.62 3.63
CA GLU A 242 -4.82 -25.49 3.01
C GLU A 242 -4.77 -25.77 1.49
N ILE A 243 -3.81 -25.18 0.77
CA ILE A 243 -3.64 -25.41 -0.67
C ILE A 243 -3.43 -26.89 -0.98
N GLU A 244 -2.57 -27.58 -0.23
CA GLU A 244 -2.31 -29.00 -0.45
C GLU A 244 -3.53 -29.87 -0.11
N GLN A 245 -4.28 -29.55 0.96
CA GLN A 245 -5.51 -30.26 1.27
C GLN A 245 -6.57 -30.07 0.16
N TYR A 246 -6.73 -28.87 -0.38
CA TYR A 246 -7.62 -28.66 -1.52
C TYR A 246 -7.20 -29.45 -2.76
N LYS A 247 -5.89 -29.55 -3.05
CA LYS A 247 -5.39 -30.39 -4.14
C LYS A 247 -5.70 -31.87 -3.90
N ASN A 248 -5.58 -32.36 -2.67
CA ASN A 248 -5.91 -33.75 -2.32
C ASN A 248 -7.40 -34.04 -2.53
N ILE A 249 -8.28 -33.14 -2.06
CA ILE A 249 -9.73 -33.23 -2.29
C ILE A 249 -10.05 -33.25 -3.80
N MET A 250 -9.33 -32.47 -4.61
CA MET A 250 -9.52 -32.43 -6.06
C MET A 250 -9.10 -33.72 -6.75
N ARG A 251 -7.94 -34.28 -6.36
CA ARG A 251 -7.36 -35.48 -6.96
C ARG A 251 -8.21 -36.73 -6.72
N ASP A 252 -8.90 -36.79 -5.58
CA ASP A 252 -9.75 -37.93 -5.23
C ASP A 252 -11.24 -37.66 -5.54
N GLU A 253 -11.79 -38.42 -6.48
CA GLU A 253 -13.20 -38.35 -6.88
C GLU A 253 -14.17 -38.82 -5.79
N LYS A 254 -13.68 -39.62 -4.83
CA LYS A 254 -14.48 -40.16 -3.71
C LYS A 254 -14.17 -39.47 -2.39
N HIS A 255 -13.42 -38.37 -2.42
CA HIS A 255 -13.03 -37.69 -1.19
C HIS A 255 -14.27 -37.23 -0.41
N PRO A 256 -14.37 -37.47 0.91
CA PRO A 256 -15.56 -37.12 1.68
C PRO A 256 -15.89 -35.63 1.64
N MET A 257 -14.86 -34.78 1.55
CA MET A 257 -14.99 -33.32 1.45
C MET A 257 -15.17 -32.78 0.01
N ARG A 258 -15.29 -33.64 -1.01
CA ARG A 258 -15.40 -33.20 -2.41
C ARG A 258 -16.63 -32.33 -2.64
N LEU A 259 -17.76 -32.72 -2.07
CA LEU A 259 -19.01 -31.93 -2.12
C LEU A 259 -18.86 -30.60 -1.39
N HIS A 260 -18.28 -30.60 -0.21
CA HIS A 260 -18.07 -29.41 0.61
C HIS A 260 -17.24 -28.35 -0.13
N LEU A 261 -16.15 -28.78 -0.76
CA LEU A 261 -15.32 -27.91 -1.59
C LEU A 261 -16.10 -27.36 -2.80
N ALA A 262 -16.99 -28.16 -3.38
CA ALA A 262 -17.82 -27.76 -4.51
C ALA A 262 -18.85 -26.69 -4.11
N VAL A 263 -19.52 -26.89 -2.96
CA VAL A 263 -20.47 -25.91 -2.39
C VAL A 263 -19.77 -24.58 -2.09
N LEU A 264 -18.53 -24.62 -1.62
CA LEU A 264 -17.73 -23.41 -1.36
C LEU A 264 -17.54 -22.57 -2.62
N TRP A 265 -17.26 -23.19 -3.77
CA TRP A 265 -17.22 -22.49 -5.06
C TRP A 265 -18.60 -22.00 -5.49
N LEU A 266 -19.60 -22.89 -5.47
CA LEU A 266 -20.95 -22.60 -5.98
C LEU A 266 -21.58 -21.37 -5.34
N ARG A 267 -21.41 -21.19 -4.02
CA ARG A 267 -21.90 -20.02 -3.25
C ARG A 267 -21.49 -18.66 -3.85
N THR A 268 -20.39 -18.64 -4.58
CA THR A 268 -19.84 -17.42 -5.20
C THR A 268 -19.90 -17.44 -6.72
N SER A 269 -20.35 -18.56 -7.30
CA SER A 269 -20.38 -18.77 -8.74
C SER A 269 -21.59 -18.11 -9.40
N ASN A 270 -21.49 -17.88 -10.71
CA ASN A 270 -22.63 -17.42 -11.51
C ASN A 270 -23.73 -18.48 -11.71
N LEU A 271 -23.55 -19.72 -11.23
CA LEU A 271 -24.54 -20.78 -11.31
C LEU A 271 -25.60 -20.72 -10.21
N TYR A 272 -25.38 -19.89 -9.19
CA TYR A 272 -26.28 -19.76 -8.06
C TYR A 272 -26.58 -18.31 -7.73
N ASP A 273 -27.84 -18.07 -7.39
CA ASP A 273 -28.30 -16.85 -6.75
C ASP A 273 -28.76 -17.16 -5.33
N TYR A 274 -28.56 -16.22 -4.42
CA TYR A 274 -29.03 -16.36 -3.05
C TYR A 274 -30.57 -16.36 -2.98
N HIS A 275 -31.23 -15.56 -3.83
CA HIS A 275 -32.69 -15.45 -3.83
C HIS A 275 -33.35 -16.47 -4.78
N ASP A 276 -32.79 -16.64 -5.97
CA ASP A 276 -33.43 -17.41 -7.05
C ASP A 276 -32.92 -18.86 -7.18
N GLY A 277 -31.91 -19.26 -6.40
CA GLY A 277 -31.36 -20.61 -6.45
C GLY A 277 -30.54 -20.90 -7.72
N ALA A 278 -30.66 -22.12 -8.24
CA ALA A 278 -29.87 -22.57 -9.37
C ALA A 278 -30.24 -21.83 -10.66
N LYS A 279 -29.24 -21.31 -11.37
CA LYS A 279 -29.42 -20.62 -12.66
C LYS A 279 -29.15 -21.57 -13.83
N THR A 280 -30.09 -21.65 -14.76
CA THR A 280 -29.88 -22.33 -16.04
C THR A 280 -29.02 -21.48 -16.96
N ILE A 281 -27.96 -22.06 -17.53
CA ILE A 281 -27.12 -21.42 -18.56
C ILE A 281 -27.91 -21.38 -19.87
N LYS A 282 -28.11 -20.18 -20.41
CA LYS A 282 -28.92 -19.96 -21.63
C LYS A 282 -28.08 -19.91 -22.90
N ASP A 283 -26.84 -19.45 -22.80
CA ASP A 283 -25.98 -19.21 -23.95
C ASP A 283 -24.48 -19.43 -23.67
N GLN A 284 -23.70 -19.36 -24.74
CA GLN A 284 -22.25 -19.54 -24.70
C GLN A 284 -21.53 -18.43 -23.91
N ALA A 285 -22.09 -17.22 -23.85
CA ALA A 285 -21.49 -16.11 -23.11
C ALA A 285 -21.64 -16.32 -21.59
N GLU A 286 -22.76 -16.85 -21.12
CA GLU A 286 -22.99 -17.29 -19.76
C GLU A 286 -22.07 -18.46 -19.39
N ALA A 287 -21.97 -19.49 -20.25
CA ALA A 287 -21.04 -20.60 -20.06
C ALA A 287 -19.58 -20.10 -19.91
N SER A 288 -19.16 -19.16 -20.76
CA SER A 288 -17.82 -18.55 -20.72
C SER A 288 -17.60 -17.76 -19.42
N ARG A 289 -18.61 -17.05 -18.93
CA ARG A 289 -18.55 -16.32 -17.65
C ARG A 289 -18.38 -17.28 -16.46
N VAL A 290 -19.18 -18.35 -16.41
CA VAL A 290 -19.07 -19.39 -15.36
C VAL A 290 -17.67 -20.01 -15.38
N ARG A 291 -17.17 -20.37 -16.56
CA ARG A 291 -15.83 -20.95 -16.72
C ARG A 291 -14.71 -19.96 -16.34
N GLY A 292 -14.87 -18.69 -16.69
CA GLY A 292 -13.96 -17.63 -16.27
C GLY A 292 -13.93 -17.43 -14.75
N HIS A 293 -15.10 -17.52 -14.09
CA HIS A 293 -15.19 -17.51 -12.63
C HIS A 293 -14.50 -18.73 -12.01
N TRP A 294 -14.79 -19.94 -12.51
CA TRP A 294 -14.09 -21.18 -12.11
C TRP A 294 -12.57 -21.05 -12.21
N ASN A 295 -12.06 -20.57 -13.35
CA ASN A 295 -10.63 -20.42 -13.57
C ASN A 295 -9.98 -19.45 -12.57
N ARG A 296 -10.65 -18.36 -12.21
CA ARG A 296 -10.16 -17.42 -11.18
C ARG A 296 -10.16 -18.06 -9.80
N TRP A 297 -11.25 -18.74 -9.45
CA TRP A 297 -11.39 -19.42 -8.17
C TRP A 297 -10.33 -20.51 -8.01
N ILE A 298 -10.18 -21.40 -8.99
CA ILE A 298 -9.25 -22.52 -8.89
C ILE A 298 -7.79 -22.07 -8.83
N ASN A 299 -7.43 -21.03 -9.59
CA ASN A 299 -6.09 -20.46 -9.56
C ASN A 299 -5.77 -19.91 -8.16
N LYS A 300 -6.74 -19.30 -7.49
CA LYS A 300 -6.59 -18.77 -6.12
C LYS A 300 -6.55 -19.90 -5.09
N THR A 301 -7.57 -20.77 -5.09
CA THR A 301 -7.77 -21.84 -4.09
C THR A 301 -6.62 -22.83 -4.09
N LEU A 302 -6.03 -23.14 -5.25
CA LEU A 302 -4.95 -24.13 -5.36
C LEU A 302 -3.56 -23.48 -5.47
N GLY A 303 -3.44 -22.17 -5.24
CA GLY A 303 -2.15 -21.47 -5.28
C GLY A 303 -1.44 -21.54 -6.63
N LEU A 304 -2.17 -21.52 -7.76
CA LEU A 304 -1.62 -21.69 -9.11
C LEU A 304 -1.15 -20.37 -9.73
N THR A 305 -0.78 -19.41 -8.89
CA THR A 305 -0.33 -18.09 -9.32
C THR A 305 0.98 -17.71 -8.67
N LYS A 306 1.85 -17.04 -9.42
CA LYS A 306 3.10 -16.46 -8.95
C LYS A 306 3.11 -14.95 -9.19
N ASN A 307 3.79 -14.21 -8.32
CA ASN A 307 4.06 -12.79 -8.56
C ASN A 307 5.28 -12.67 -9.46
N ILE A 308 5.19 -11.83 -10.50
CA ILE A 308 6.27 -11.58 -11.46
C ILE A 308 6.96 -10.22 -11.26
N HIS A 309 6.35 -9.34 -10.45
CA HIS A 309 6.97 -8.11 -9.96
C HIS A 309 6.63 -7.96 -8.49
N GLU A 310 7.58 -7.45 -7.71
CA GLU A 310 7.30 -6.97 -6.37
C GLU A 310 6.57 -5.63 -6.46
N ALA A 311 5.64 -5.38 -5.52
CA ALA A 311 5.02 -4.06 -5.43
C ALA A 311 6.10 -3.07 -4.99
N GLY A 312 6.39 -2.07 -5.82
CA GLY A 312 7.55 -1.21 -5.60
C GLY A 312 7.49 0.13 -6.34
N ALA A 313 8.32 1.05 -5.87
CA ALA A 313 8.61 2.29 -6.58
C ALA A 313 9.64 2.02 -7.68
N GLU A 314 9.33 2.40 -8.90
CA GLU A 314 10.23 2.34 -10.06
C GLU A 314 10.54 3.74 -10.57
N GLU A 315 11.75 3.94 -11.08
CA GLU A 315 12.13 5.18 -11.75
C GLU A 315 11.43 5.31 -13.10
N VAL A 316 10.96 6.52 -13.42
CA VAL A 316 10.48 6.85 -14.76
C VAL A 316 11.71 7.10 -15.64
N LYS A 317 11.92 6.25 -16.64
CA LYS A 317 13.01 6.38 -17.62
C LYS A 317 12.66 7.37 -18.73
#